data_AF-A0A2A9G366-F1
#
_entry.id   AF-A0A2A9G366-F1
#
_cell.length_a   1.000
_cell.length_b   1.000
_cell.length_c   1.000
_cell.angle_alpha   90.00
_cell.angle_beta   90.00
_cell.angle_gamma   90.00
#
_symmetry.space_group_name_H-M   'P 1'
#
loop_
_entity.id
_entity.type
_entity.pdbx_description
1 polymer ?
#
loop_
_entity_poly.entity_id
_entity_poly.type
_entity_poly.pdbx_seq_one_letter_code
_entity_poly.pdbx_strand_id
1 'polypeptide(L)'
;MTGNQPQFSGDPVQDRARRAVLVKLAASADNPVMAELARELLAGNVTPRRAVESQLYAGVLEAPAGDLAAWYGSLSESEKDAEAAKGESALRALADEHAEEPSPAPAQKPAASRHQVENDEYIEDFSERDWLDE
;
A
#
# COMPACT_ATOMS: atom_id res chain seq x y z
N MET A 1 10.24 9.53 -13.09
CA MET A 1 9.62 8.29 -12.56
C MET A 1 8.42 8.72 -11.75
N THR A 2 7.22 8.55 -12.29
CA THR A 2 5.96 8.72 -11.56
C THR A 2 6.00 7.77 -10.37
N GLY A 3 6.13 8.31 -9.15
CA GLY A 3 6.11 7.51 -7.93
C GLY A 3 4.73 6.88 -7.79
N ASN A 4 4.62 5.62 -8.19
CA ASN A 4 3.39 4.84 -8.09
C ASN A 4 3.17 4.55 -6.60
N GLN A 5 2.49 5.46 -5.90
CA GLN A 5 2.16 5.21 -4.50
C GLN A 5 1.30 3.94 -4.40
N PRO A 6 1.57 3.06 -3.43
CA PRO A 6 0.84 1.81 -3.30
C PRO A 6 -0.64 2.10 -3.09
N GLN A 7 -1.47 1.52 -3.96
CA GLN A 7 -2.92 1.56 -3.86
C GLN A 7 -3.40 0.33 -3.08
N PHE A 8 -4.14 0.57 -2.00
CA PHE A 8 -4.67 -0.44 -1.11
C PHE A 8 -6.14 -0.73 -1.39
N SER A 9 -6.89 0.19 -1.99
CA SER A 9 -8.29 -0.03 -2.43
C SER A 9 -8.56 0.62 -3.78
N GLY A 10 -9.47 0.01 -4.56
CA GLY A 10 -10.01 0.61 -5.77
C GLY A 10 -10.93 1.81 -5.50
N ASP A 11 -11.49 1.90 -4.30
CA ASP A 11 -12.26 3.06 -3.83
C ASP A 11 -11.30 4.10 -3.20
N PRO A 12 -11.25 5.34 -3.71
CA PRO A 12 -10.35 6.39 -3.22
C PRO A 12 -10.63 6.83 -1.78
N VAL A 13 -11.87 6.73 -1.28
CA VAL A 13 -12.18 7.06 0.12
C VAL A 13 -11.60 5.99 1.04
N GLN A 14 -11.81 4.72 0.70
CA GLN A 14 -11.25 3.61 1.45
C GLN A 14 -9.72 3.58 1.38
N ASP A 15 -9.14 3.93 0.23
CA ASP A 15 -7.69 4.00 0.08
C ASP A 15 -7.08 5.04 1.02
N ARG A 16 -7.67 6.25 1.06
CA ARG A 16 -7.24 7.30 2.01
C ARG A 16 -7.37 6.85 3.47
N ALA A 17 -8.50 6.25 3.84
CA ALA A 17 -8.70 5.73 5.19
C ALA A 17 -7.65 4.68 5.56
N ARG A 18 -7.38 3.71 4.67
CA ARG A 18 -6.36 2.67 4.87
C ARG A 18 -4.97 3.27 5.04
N ARG A 19 -4.62 4.27 4.23
CA ARG A 19 -3.34 4.98 4.35
C ARG A 19 -3.23 5.75 5.66
N ALA A 20 -4.28 6.44 6.09
CA ALA A 20 -4.31 7.13 7.39
C ALA A 20 -4.08 6.15 8.55
N VAL A 21 -4.71 4.97 8.51
CA VAL A 21 -4.48 3.91 9.50
C VAL A 21 -3.02 3.45 9.50
N LEU A 22 -2.44 3.20 8.33
CA LEU A 22 -1.04 2.80 8.21
C LEU A 22 -0.08 3.89 8.70
N VAL A 23 -0.37 5.17 8.46
CA VAL A 23 0.43 6.29 8.99
C VAL A 23 0.39 6.31 10.52
N LYS A 24 -0.80 6.13 11.11
CA LYS A 24 -0.96 6.04 12.57
C LYS A 24 -0.21 4.82 13.14
N LEU A 25 -0.26 3.67 12.48
CA LEU A 25 0.49 2.46 12.86
C LEU A 25 2.00 2.65 12.77
N ALA A 26 2.51 3.28 11.71
CA ALA A 26 3.93 3.54 11.50
C ALA A 26 4.55 4.46 12.57
N ALA A 27 3.71 5.28 13.22
CA ALA A 27 4.09 6.17 14.32
C ALA A 27 3.94 5.53 15.72
N SER A 28 3.29 4.36 15.84
CA SER A 28 3.11 3.69 17.13
C SER A 28 4.42 3.10 17.65
N ALA A 29 4.72 3.34 18.93
CA ALA A 29 5.86 2.75 19.61
C ALA A 29 5.54 1.42 20.30
N ASP A 30 4.25 1.10 20.46
CA ASP A 30 3.79 -0.05 21.25
C ASP A 30 4.10 -1.39 20.58
N ASN A 31 4.19 -1.40 19.25
CA ASN A 31 4.57 -2.56 18.46
C ASN A 31 5.53 -2.15 17.33
N PRO A 32 6.85 -2.18 17.56
CA PRO A 32 7.83 -1.68 16.60
C PRO A 32 7.87 -2.51 15.30
N VAL A 33 7.54 -3.81 15.37
CA VAL A 33 7.50 -4.68 14.19
C VAL A 33 6.28 -4.36 13.33
N MET A 34 5.13 -4.07 13.94
CA MET A 34 3.94 -3.63 13.22
C MET A 34 4.13 -2.23 12.62
N ALA A 35 4.80 -1.34 13.33
CA ALA A 35 5.16 -0.02 12.81
C ALA A 35 6.08 -0.13 11.58
N GLU A 36 7.05 -1.06 11.60
CA GLU A 36 7.90 -1.31 10.45
C GLU A 36 7.13 -1.90 9.26
N LEU A 37 6.26 -2.88 9.49
CA LEU A 37 5.37 -3.39 8.45
C LEU A 37 4.55 -2.26 7.81
N ALA A 38 4.00 -1.36 8.62
CA ALA A 38 3.22 -0.23 8.12
C ALA A 38 4.05 0.72 7.24
N ARG A 39 5.33 0.97 7.59
CA ARG A 39 6.26 1.75 6.76
C ARG A 39 6.55 1.05 5.44
N GLU A 40 6.83 -0.25 5.47
CA GLU A 40 7.11 -1.04 4.26
C GLU A 40 5.91 -1.09 3.31
N LEU A 41 4.68 -1.18 3.86
CA LEU A 41 3.44 -1.09 3.09
C LEU A 41 3.28 0.30 2.47
N LEU A 42 3.47 1.38 3.25
CA LEU A 42 3.37 2.76 2.76
C LEU A 42 4.43 3.10 1.70
N ALA A 43 5.62 2.54 1.82
CA ALA A 43 6.71 2.69 0.86
C ALA A 43 6.47 1.88 -0.43
N GLY A 44 5.56 0.89 -0.40
CA GLY A 44 5.30 -0.01 -1.52
C GLY A 44 6.35 -1.10 -1.70
N ASN A 45 7.26 -1.27 -0.74
CA ASN A 45 8.26 -2.34 -0.72
C ASN A 45 7.60 -3.71 -0.54
N VAL A 46 6.51 -3.74 0.23
CA VAL A 46 5.69 -4.93 0.49
C VAL A 46 4.24 -4.61 0.13
N THR A 47 3.54 -5.60 -0.43
CA THR A 47 2.09 -5.51 -0.67
C THR A 47 1.34 -6.18 0.48
N PRO A 48 0.07 -5.81 0.77
CA PRO A 48 -0.71 -6.47 1.82
C PRO A 48 -0.76 -7.99 1.66
N ARG A 49 -0.89 -8.46 0.41
CA ARG A 49 -0.85 -9.90 0.10
C ARG A 49 0.48 -10.54 0.48
N ARG A 50 1.60 -9.93 0.11
CA ARG A 50 2.94 -10.42 0.48
C ARG A 50 3.20 -10.35 1.97
N ALA A 51 2.65 -9.36 2.68
CA ALA A 51 2.80 -9.25 4.12
C ALA A 51 2.17 -10.44 4.86
N VAL A 52 0.99 -10.87 4.44
CA VAL A 52 0.29 -12.04 5.01
C VAL A 52 1.04 -13.35 4.72
N GLU A 53 1.65 -13.47 3.53
CA GLU A 53 2.44 -14.64 3.15
C GLU A 53 3.86 -14.64 3.76
N SER A 54 4.28 -13.54 4.38
CA SER A 54 5.64 -13.37 4.90
C SER A 54 5.82 -14.00 6.27
N GLN A 55 6.77 -14.92 6.38
CA GLN A 55 7.19 -15.50 7.66
C GLN A 55 7.76 -14.45 8.63
N LEU A 56 8.29 -13.34 8.11
CA LEU A 56 8.83 -12.24 8.94
C LEU A 56 7.73 -11.54 9.76
N TYR A 57 6.50 -11.50 9.24
CA TYR A 57 5.37 -10.83 9.88
C TYR A 57 4.34 -11.81 10.47
N ALA A 58 4.44 -13.11 10.14
CA ALA A 58 3.52 -14.15 10.60
C ALA A 58 3.32 -14.11 12.12
N GLY A 59 4.41 -14.11 12.91
CA GLY A 59 4.31 -14.12 14.38
C GLY A 59 3.66 -12.86 14.97
N VAL A 60 3.70 -11.73 14.28
CA VAL A 60 3.09 -10.47 14.75
C VAL A 60 1.64 -10.34 14.31
N LEU A 61 1.25 -11.01 13.23
CA LEU A 61 -0.13 -11.03 12.74
C LEU A 61 -0.95 -12.17 13.36
N GLU A 62 -0.34 -13.30 13.69
CA GLU A 62 -1.03 -14.52 14.10
C GLU A 62 -1.79 -14.36 15.42
N ALA A 63 -1.15 -13.84 16.47
CA ALA A 63 -1.81 -13.67 17.77
C ALA A 63 -2.99 -12.67 17.72
N PRO A 64 -2.82 -11.44 17.17
CA PRO A 64 -3.95 -10.52 17.01
C PRO A 64 -5.05 -11.05 16.09
N ALA A 65 -4.70 -11.81 15.04
CA ALA A 65 -5.69 -12.40 14.15
C ALA A 65 -6.52 -13.49 14.86
N GLY A 66 -5.89 -14.30 15.71
CA GLY A 66 -6.58 -15.30 16.53
C GLY A 66 -7.56 -14.65 17.50
N ASP A 67 -7.12 -13.62 18.23
CA ASP A 67 -7.96 -12.87 19.17
C ASP A 67 -9.14 -12.19 18.46
N LEU A 68 -8.88 -11.59 17.28
CA LEU A 68 -9.91 -10.96 16.46
C LEU A 68 -10.95 -11.99 15.98
N ALA A 69 -10.50 -13.16 15.49
CA ALA A 69 -11.38 -14.21 15.01
C ALA A 69 -12.25 -14.78 16.15
N ALA A 70 -11.66 -14.98 17.34
CA ALA A 70 -12.39 -15.44 18.52
C ALA A 70 -13.43 -14.42 18.98
N TRP A 71 -13.05 -13.14 19.07
CA TRP A 71 -13.98 -12.06 19.42
C TRP A 71 -15.11 -11.94 18.39
N TYR A 72 -14.79 -11.86 17.09
CA TYR A 72 -15.79 -11.72 16.05
C TYR A 72 -16.73 -12.93 15.96
N GLY A 73 -16.21 -14.13 16.22
CA GLY A 73 -17.00 -15.36 16.30
C GLY A 73 -17.95 -15.41 17.50
N SER A 74 -17.70 -14.63 18.55
CA SER A 74 -18.57 -14.55 19.73
C SER A 74 -19.75 -13.60 19.56
N LEU A 75 -19.73 -12.74 18.52
CA LEU A 75 -20.79 -11.77 18.25
C LEU A 75 -21.99 -12.42 17.54
N SER A 76 -23.19 -11.99 17.91
CA SER A 76 -24.42 -12.23 17.13
C SER A 76 -24.39 -11.48 15.79
N GLU A 77 -25.22 -11.88 14.83
CA GLU A 77 -25.30 -11.20 13.53
C GLU A 77 -25.64 -9.71 13.67
N SER A 78 -26.57 -9.35 14.57
CA SER A 78 -26.89 -7.94 14.84
C SER A 78 -25.72 -7.15 15.42
N GLU A 79 -24.87 -7.78 16.23
CA GLU A 79 -23.67 -7.14 16.78
C GLU A 79 -22.57 -7.00 15.72
N LYS A 80 -22.43 -7.99 14.83
CA LYS A 80 -21.53 -7.89 13.68
C LYS A 80 -21.91 -6.74 12.76
N ASP A 81 -23.20 -6.57 12.47
CA ASP A 81 -23.70 -5.44 11.67
C ASP A 81 -23.43 -4.10 12.35
N ALA A 82 -23.61 -4.02 13.68
CA ALA A 82 -23.32 -2.81 14.45
C ALA A 82 -21.83 -2.45 14.44
N GLU A 83 -20.94 -3.43 14.63
CA GLU A 83 -19.49 -3.22 14.58
C GLU A 83 -19.01 -2.91 13.15
N ALA A 84 -19.63 -3.49 12.11
CA ALA A 84 -19.36 -3.12 10.72
C ALA A 84 -19.72 -1.66 10.43
N ALA A 85 -20.92 -1.22 10.83
CA ALA A 85 -21.35 0.17 10.67
C ALA A 85 -20.46 1.16 11.42
N LYS A 86 -20.03 0.79 12.63
CA LYS A 86 -19.08 1.58 13.43
C LYS A 86 -17.72 1.66 12.75
N GLY A 87 -17.21 0.54 12.22
CA GLY A 87 -15.97 0.49 11.45
C GLY A 87 -16.02 1.38 10.20
N GLU A 88 -17.10 1.32 9.43
CA GLU A 88 -17.30 2.20 8.27
C GLU A 88 -17.32 3.68 8.66
N SER A 89 -17.99 4.02 9.77
CA SER A 89 -18.02 5.40 10.27
C SER A 89 -16.64 5.90 10.66
N ALA A 90 -15.84 5.05 11.32
CA ALA A 90 -14.48 5.37 11.74
C ALA A 90 -13.54 5.53 10.53
N LEU A 91 -13.65 4.65 9.53
CA LEU A 91 -12.86 4.77 8.29
C LEU A 91 -13.22 6.04 7.52
N ARG A 92 -14.49 6.41 7.47
CA ARG A 92 -14.93 7.66 6.83
C ARG A 92 -14.35 8.87 7.56
N ALA A 93 -14.46 8.91 8.89
CA ALA A 93 -13.87 9.98 9.70
C ALA A 93 -12.35 10.11 9.48
N LEU A 94 -11.63 8.98 9.42
CA LEU A 94 -10.18 8.97 9.12
C LEU A 94 -9.85 9.51 7.72
N ALA A 95 -10.67 9.19 6.72
CA ALA A 95 -10.50 9.73 5.37
C ALA A 95 -10.73 11.25 5.33
N ASP A 96 -11.68 11.75 6.11
CA ASP A 96 -12.02 13.17 6.20
C ASP A 96 -10.94 13.95 6.97
N GLU A 97 -10.42 13.42 8.08
CA GLU A 97 -9.28 13.99 8.84
C GLU A 97 -8.05 14.24 7.96
N HIS A 98 -7.77 13.35 7.02
CA HIS A 98 -6.63 13.43 6.11
C HIS A 98 -6.97 14.02 4.73
N ALA A 99 -8.17 14.57 4.54
CA ALA A 99 -8.53 15.26 3.30
C ALA A 99 -7.85 16.63 3.16
N GLU A 100 -7.32 17.21 4.25
CA GLU A 100 -6.69 18.53 4.27
C GLU A 100 -5.17 18.52 4.09
N GLU A 101 -4.49 17.36 4.03
CA GLU A 101 -3.05 17.36 3.76
C GLU A 101 -2.80 17.73 2.29
N PRO A 102 -2.09 18.85 2.02
CA PRO A 102 -1.81 19.26 0.66
C PRO A 102 -0.90 18.20 0.02
N SER A 103 -1.40 17.61 -1.06
CA SER A 103 -0.57 16.90 -2.04
C SER A 103 0.68 17.77 -2.31
N PRO A 104 1.91 17.26 -2.12
CA PRO A 104 3.09 18.09 -2.31
C PRO A 104 3.13 18.58 -3.75
N ALA A 105 2.92 19.89 -3.92
CA ALA A 105 2.99 20.58 -5.20
C ALA A 105 4.35 20.31 -5.89
N PRO A 106 4.40 20.23 -7.23
CA PRO A 106 5.60 19.82 -7.95
C PRO A 106 6.70 20.87 -7.78
N ALA A 107 7.78 20.48 -7.10
CA ALA A 107 8.98 21.29 -7.00
C ALA A 107 9.55 21.59 -8.39
N GLN A 108 9.78 22.88 -8.61
CA GLN A 108 10.29 23.47 -9.85
C GLN A 108 11.62 22.84 -10.26
N LYS A 109 11.77 22.56 -11.56
CA LYS A 109 12.99 22.07 -12.20
C LYS A 109 14.15 23.07 -12.00
N PRO A 110 15.34 22.61 -11.56
CA PRO A 110 16.60 23.19 -12.01
C PRO A 110 17.14 22.38 -13.21
N ALA A 111 17.75 23.12 -14.13
CA ALA A 111 18.18 22.68 -15.44
C ALA A 111 19.21 21.53 -15.43
N ALA A 112 19.13 20.73 -16.49
CA ALA A 112 20.00 19.61 -16.78
C ALA A 112 21.48 19.99 -16.82
N SER A 113 22.30 19.30 -16.01
CA SER A 113 23.71 19.09 -16.31
C SER A 113 23.86 17.72 -16.96
N ARG A 114 24.18 17.76 -18.25
CA ARG A 114 24.38 16.65 -19.18
C ARG A 114 25.71 15.96 -18.83
N HIS A 115 25.65 14.73 -18.31
CA HIS A 115 26.80 13.83 -18.28
C HIS A 115 26.59 12.76 -19.36
N GLN A 116 27.44 12.81 -20.38
CA GLN A 116 27.55 11.80 -21.43
C GLN A 116 28.11 10.51 -20.81
N VAL A 117 27.48 9.39 -21.11
CA VAL A 117 28.15 8.08 -21.11
C VAL A 117 27.71 7.40 -22.41
N GLU A 118 28.67 7.31 -23.33
CA GLU A 118 28.64 6.48 -24.52
C GLU A 118 28.51 5.01 -24.10
N ASN A 119 27.56 4.29 -24.68
CA ASN A 119 27.62 2.83 -24.73
C ASN A 119 26.81 2.30 -25.91
N ASP A 120 27.57 1.91 -26.92
CA ASP A 120 27.35 0.90 -27.96
C ASP A 120 25.92 0.54 -28.38
N GLU A 121 25.62 1.09 -29.54
CA GLU A 121 24.70 0.70 -30.59
C GLU A 121 24.83 -0.80 -30.96
N TYR A 122 23.91 -1.63 -30.47
CA TYR A 122 23.49 -2.88 -31.13
C TYR A 122 21.97 -2.97 -31.06
N ILE A 123 21.30 -2.33 -32.03
CA ILE A 123 19.89 -2.57 -32.31
C ILE A 123 19.85 -3.72 -33.32
N GLU A 124 19.64 -4.94 -32.84
CA GLU A 124 19.31 -6.07 -33.72
C GLU A 124 17.89 -5.83 -34.28
N ASP A 125 17.84 -5.52 -35.57
CA ASP A 125 16.60 -5.36 -36.33
C ASP A 125 16.01 -6.75 -36.64
N PHE A 126 14.92 -7.09 -35.94
CA PHE A 126 14.16 -8.33 -36.11
C PHE A 126 12.96 -8.17 -37.06
N SER A 127 12.98 -7.19 -37.97
CA SER A 127 11.80 -6.85 -38.79
C SER A 127 11.72 -7.56 -40.16
N GLU A 128 12.71 -8.38 -40.55
CA GLU A 128 12.74 -9.00 -41.90
C GLU A 128 12.87 -10.53 -41.92
N ARG A 129 12.09 -11.25 -41.09
CA ARG A 129 12.01 -12.71 -41.20
C ARG A 129 10.58 -13.18 -41.43
N ASP A 130 10.20 -13.10 -42.70
CA ASP A 130 8.99 -13.68 -43.27
C ASP A 130 9.18 -15.22 -43.33
N TRP A 131 8.64 -15.93 -42.34
CA TRP A 131 8.66 -17.39 -42.30
C TRP A 131 7.35 -17.91 -42.90
N LEU A 132 7.43 -18.34 -44.16
CA LEU A 132 6.62 -19.40 -44.80
C LEU A 132 5.10 -19.17 -44.94
N ASP A 133 4.59 -19.23 -46.18
CA ASP A 133 3.91 -20.47 -46.66
C ASP A 133 3.64 -20.47 -48.18
N GLU A 134 3.98 -21.62 -48.77
CA GLU A 134 3.63 -22.28 -50.07
C GLU A 134 3.54 -21.52 -51.40
#